data_AF-A0A1H7D628-F1
#
_entry.id   AF-A0A1H7D628-F1
#
_cell.length_a   1.000
_cell.length_b   1.000
_cell.length_c   1.000
_cell.angle_alpha   90.00
_cell.angle_beta   90.00
_cell.angle_gamma   90.00
#
_symmetry.space_group_name_H-M   'P 1'
#
loop_
_entity.id
_entity.type
_entity.pdbx_description
1 polymer ?
#
loop_
_entity_poly.entity_id
_entity_poly.type
_entity_poly.pdbx_seq_one_letter_code
_entity_poly.pdbx_strand_id
1 'polypeptide(L)'
;MIIDIPTAGEFHAAGLKQVHLAWQIAMDSVHDYDGATYYKLADETPEEAVEEFWQRSQPALANAYSLIQQGMELALKGRIAAVSPYLLIGGPKDWPKGTATGPVSFGEFRTLDATDLIPVHNSVVASPLDEPFKTFWEQVRRDRNKIMHSSAPGTFTPEQVVKTLLTAIEALFSEVPWAQRLIELEDESKFASLGFVDNARNHVLRQIATAIRHLKPAEAKRFFGYDDDRRGYVCPHCYFASNRDWQDDWSRLAQLTTKSPGATELYCLVCEETTVTERAPCGQTECKGDVIAEGICLTCTHSQDECFDVASGLVDSTLSKADHCYDFVFGYGTAGAGGYFAGDQQTLANDADAKEHGRFAMREKHLQRWNTVSIMHVQRRNFPDLTDADRVLGHWSRNGDNLDWIDGVRADRPDMGGLSE
;
A
#
# COMPACT_ATOMS: atom_id res chain seq x y z
N MET A 1 7.32 48.40 -14.12
CA MET A 1 7.20 47.72 -12.80
C MET A 1 7.02 46.24 -13.10
N ILE A 2 7.75 45.34 -12.44
CA ILE A 2 7.55 43.90 -12.66
C ILE A 2 6.41 43.44 -11.75
N ILE A 3 5.42 42.74 -12.32
CA ILE A 3 4.22 42.23 -11.60
C ILE A 3 4.16 40.69 -11.70
N ASP A 4 3.22 40.06 -10.99
CA ASP A 4 3.03 38.60 -10.93
C ASP A 4 4.31 37.82 -10.57
N ILE A 5 5.05 38.33 -9.58
CA ILE A 5 6.34 37.77 -9.19
C ILE A 5 6.09 36.47 -8.42
N PRO A 6 6.58 35.33 -8.93
CA PRO A 6 6.40 34.05 -8.26
C PRO A 6 7.19 34.00 -6.96
N THR A 7 6.56 33.44 -5.94
CA THR A 7 7.15 33.13 -4.65
C THR A 7 7.99 31.85 -4.72
N ALA A 8 8.89 31.69 -3.75
CA ALA A 8 9.65 30.44 -3.58
C ALA A 8 8.72 29.22 -3.42
N GLY A 9 7.62 29.38 -2.68
CA GLY A 9 6.63 28.33 -2.45
C GLY A 9 5.89 27.90 -3.72
N GLU A 10 5.55 28.84 -4.61
CA GLU A 10 4.91 28.53 -5.89
C GLU A 10 5.83 27.72 -6.81
N PHE A 11 7.11 28.08 -6.89
CA PHE A 11 8.10 27.28 -7.61
C PHE A 11 8.27 25.88 -7.02
N HIS A 12 8.37 25.79 -5.69
CA HIS A 12 8.51 24.51 -5.00
C HIS A 12 7.29 23.60 -5.25
N ALA A 13 6.08 24.12 -5.06
CA ALA A 13 4.83 23.38 -5.30
C ALA A 13 4.68 22.96 -6.76
N ALA A 14 5.04 23.83 -7.71
CA ALA A 14 5.04 23.48 -9.13
C ALA A 14 6.05 22.37 -9.44
N GLY A 15 7.25 22.43 -8.86
CA GLY A 15 8.29 21.41 -9.03
C GLY A 15 7.86 20.05 -8.47
N LEU A 16 7.29 20.03 -7.27
CA LEU A 16 6.75 18.83 -6.64
C LEU A 16 5.66 18.19 -7.50
N LYS A 17 4.76 18.98 -8.10
CA LYS A 17 3.72 18.47 -9.02
C LYS A 17 4.32 17.79 -10.27
N GLN A 18 5.43 18.30 -10.81
CA GLN A 18 6.10 17.65 -11.95
C GLN A 18 6.69 16.30 -11.54
N VAL A 19 7.35 16.25 -10.38
CA VAL A 19 7.93 15.01 -9.85
C VAL A 19 6.85 13.99 -9.49
N HIS A 20 5.74 14.43 -8.92
CA HIS A 20 4.58 13.57 -8.65
C HIS A 20 3.98 13.00 -9.95
N LEU A 21 3.81 13.83 -10.99
CA LEU A 21 3.33 13.34 -12.28
C LEU A 21 4.30 12.33 -12.91
N ALA A 22 5.62 12.58 -12.79
CA ALA A 22 6.63 11.62 -13.23
C ALA A 22 6.53 10.28 -12.48
N TRP A 23 6.26 10.32 -11.18
CA TRP A 23 6.04 9.14 -10.34
C TRP A 23 4.81 8.36 -10.81
N GLN A 24 3.68 9.03 -11.02
CA GLN A 24 2.45 8.41 -11.51
C GLN A 24 2.70 7.70 -12.85
N ILE A 25 3.32 8.37 -13.83
CA ILE A 25 3.63 7.76 -15.13
C ILE A 25 4.52 6.51 -14.97
N ALA A 26 5.54 6.57 -14.11
CA ALA A 26 6.44 5.44 -13.88
C ALA A 26 5.72 4.26 -13.20
N MET A 27 4.93 4.54 -12.16
CA MET A 27 4.17 3.52 -11.43
C MET A 27 3.07 2.89 -12.28
N ASP A 28 2.34 3.70 -13.07
CA ASP A 28 1.30 3.23 -13.97
C ASP A 28 1.90 2.33 -15.06
N SER A 29 3.05 2.68 -15.63
CA SER A 29 3.73 1.84 -16.63
C SER A 29 4.09 0.46 -16.07
N VAL A 30 4.52 0.38 -14.81
CA VAL A 30 4.78 -0.90 -14.14
C VAL A 30 3.49 -1.62 -13.80
N HIS A 31 2.48 -0.90 -13.31
CA HIS A 31 1.20 -1.48 -12.97
C HIS A 31 0.49 -2.09 -14.19
N ASP A 32 0.55 -1.41 -15.34
CA ASP A 32 0.02 -1.90 -16.61
C ASP A 32 0.73 -3.18 -17.06
N TYR A 33 2.05 -3.27 -16.86
CA TYR A 33 2.81 -4.49 -17.13
C TYR A 33 2.39 -5.64 -16.21
N ASP A 34 2.37 -5.39 -14.90
CA ASP A 34 1.99 -6.38 -13.89
C ASP A 34 0.55 -6.86 -14.15
N GLY A 35 -0.38 -5.95 -14.46
CA GLY A 35 -1.77 -6.28 -14.79
C GLY A 35 -1.91 -7.09 -16.09
N ALA A 36 -1.16 -6.75 -17.13
CA ALA A 36 -1.17 -7.47 -18.41
C ALA A 36 -0.53 -8.88 -18.31
N THR A 37 0.28 -9.13 -17.28
CA THR A 37 0.97 -10.40 -17.05
C THR A 37 0.41 -11.19 -15.86
N TYR A 38 -0.51 -10.61 -15.07
CA TYR A 38 -1.01 -11.18 -13.81
C TYR A 38 -1.50 -12.63 -13.90
N TYR A 39 -2.23 -12.98 -14.95
CA TYR A 39 -2.77 -14.34 -15.15
C TYR A 39 -1.86 -15.26 -15.97
N LYS A 40 -0.70 -14.78 -16.42
CA LYS A 40 0.23 -15.58 -17.22
C LYS A 40 1.20 -16.29 -16.29
N LEU A 41 1.44 -17.58 -16.51
CA LEU A 41 2.55 -18.26 -15.85
C LEU A 41 3.88 -17.60 -16.26
N ALA A 42 4.91 -17.68 -15.40
CA ALA A 42 6.19 -17.01 -15.61
C ALA A 42 6.85 -17.33 -16.97
N ASP A 43 6.52 -18.47 -17.58
CA ASP A 43 7.04 -18.94 -18.87
C ASP A 43 6.06 -18.73 -20.05
N GLU A 44 4.88 -18.13 -19.81
CA GLU A 44 3.85 -17.90 -20.82
C GLU A 44 3.95 -16.53 -21.50
N THR A 45 4.82 -15.64 -21.02
CA THR A 45 5.07 -14.35 -21.67
C THR A 45 6.39 -14.43 -22.44
N PRO A 46 6.36 -14.48 -23.79
CA PRO A 46 7.57 -14.50 -24.58
C PRO A 46 8.43 -13.26 -24.29
N GLU A 47 9.76 -13.43 -24.21
CA GLU A 47 10.70 -12.31 -23.99
C GLU A 47 10.50 -11.17 -24.99
N GLU A 48 10.24 -11.50 -26.26
CA GLU A 48 9.95 -10.53 -27.33
C GLU A 48 8.73 -9.64 -27.01
N ALA A 49 7.69 -10.19 -26.37
CA ALA A 49 6.50 -9.44 -25.99
C ALA A 49 6.78 -8.50 -24.80
N VAL A 50 7.67 -8.91 -23.88
CA VAL A 50 8.15 -8.04 -22.79
C VAL A 50 8.98 -6.89 -23.34
N GLU A 51 9.91 -7.18 -24.26
CA GLU A 51 10.71 -6.15 -24.92
C GLU A 51 9.83 -5.17 -25.70
N GLU A 52 8.85 -5.66 -26.46
CA GLU A 52 7.92 -4.83 -27.23
C GLU A 52 7.06 -3.95 -26.31
N PHE A 53 6.58 -4.47 -25.18
CA PHE A 53 5.85 -3.67 -24.19
C PHE A 53 6.70 -2.49 -23.68
N TRP A 54 7.93 -2.76 -23.27
CA TRP A 54 8.82 -1.71 -22.76
C TRP A 54 9.30 -0.75 -23.84
N GLN A 55 9.42 -1.21 -25.07
CA GLN A 55 9.68 -0.36 -26.24
C GLN A 55 8.51 0.60 -26.48
N ARG A 56 7.27 0.11 -26.43
CA ARG A 56 6.05 0.92 -26.58
C ARG A 56 5.84 1.87 -25.39
N SER A 57 6.40 1.56 -24.22
CA SER A 57 6.36 2.39 -23.01
C SER A 57 7.40 3.53 -23.01
N GLN A 58 8.37 3.53 -23.93
CA GLN A 58 9.44 4.54 -23.96
C GLN A 58 8.94 5.98 -24.03
N PRO A 59 7.90 6.36 -24.81
CA PRO A 59 7.39 7.73 -24.79
C PRO A 59 6.91 8.18 -23.41
N ALA A 60 6.23 7.29 -22.67
CA ALA A 60 5.76 7.57 -21.32
C ALA A 60 6.94 7.73 -20.35
N LEU A 61 7.88 6.79 -20.35
CA LEU A 61 9.05 6.83 -19.48
C LEU A 61 9.97 8.03 -19.78
N ALA A 62 10.14 8.39 -21.05
CA ALA A 62 10.91 9.56 -21.46
C ALA A 62 10.24 10.89 -21.03
N ASN A 63 8.91 10.94 -21.08
CA ASN A 63 8.15 12.07 -20.55
C ASN A 63 8.30 12.16 -19.03
N ALA A 64 8.17 11.05 -18.30
CA ALA A 64 8.42 11.00 -16.86
C ALA A 64 9.83 11.52 -16.52
N TYR A 65 10.85 11.06 -17.25
CA TYR A 65 12.22 11.53 -17.05
C TYR A 65 12.38 13.04 -17.29
N SER A 66 11.72 13.57 -18.32
CA SER A 66 11.74 15.01 -18.62
C SER A 66 11.06 15.85 -17.54
N LEU A 67 9.96 15.33 -16.97
CA LEU A 67 9.25 15.95 -15.85
C LEU A 67 10.10 16.00 -14.58
N ILE A 68 10.94 14.98 -14.31
CA ILE A 68 11.89 15.02 -13.18
C ILE A 68 12.83 16.23 -13.34
N GLN A 69 13.42 16.40 -14.52
CA GLN A 69 14.34 17.50 -14.79
C GLN A 69 13.65 18.87 -14.64
N GLN A 70 12.42 19.00 -15.14
CA GLN A 70 11.63 20.22 -14.98
C GLN A 70 11.28 20.49 -13.50
N GLY A 71 10.95 19.46 -12.74
CA GLY A 71 10.73 19.55 -11.29
C GLY A 71 11.96 20.04 -10.54
N MET A 72 13.14 19.50 -10.89
CA MET A 72 14.43 19.92 -10.33
C MET A 72 14.75 21.39 -10.64
N GLU A 73 14.52 21.85 -11.89
CA GLU A 73 14.68 23.27 -12.26
C GLU A 73 13.80 24.18 -11.43
N LEU A 74 12.52 23.84 -11.27
CA LEU A 74 11.56 24.63 -10.50
C LEU A 74 11.98 24.70 -9.03
N ALA A 75 12.42 23.59 -8.43
CA ALA A 75 12.91 23.59 -7.04
C ALA A 75 14.14 24.52 -6.85
N LEU A 76 15.13 24.46 -7.75
CA LEU A 76 16.29 25.35 -7.69
C LEU A 76 15.90 26.82 -7.89
N LYS A 77 14.96 27.09 -8.82
CA LYS A 77 14.39 28.43 -9.00
C LYS A 77 13.71 28.93 -7.72
N GLY A 78 12.97 28.06 -7.03
CA GLY A 78 12.36 28.36 -5.74
C GLY A 78 13.38 28.76 -4.67
N ARG A 79 14.48 28.00 -4.55
CA ARG A 79 15.57 28.30 -3.61
C ARG A 79 16.25 29.66 -3.91
N ILE A 80 16.46 29.99 -5.18
CA ILE A 80 17.00 31.29 -5.59
C ILE A 80 15.98 32.42 -5.33
N ALA A 81 14.71 32.18 -5.65
CA ALA A 81 13.63 33.16 -5.46
C ALA A 81 13.40 33.48 -3.98
N ALA A 82 13.70 32.56 -3.06
CA ALA A 82 13.67 32.81 -1.62
C ALA A 82 14.68 33.88 -1.19
N VAL A 83 15.80 34.03 -1.90
CA VAL A 83 16.75 35.14 -1.72
C VAL A 83 16.24 36.39 -2.44
N SER A 84 15.99 36.26 -3.74
CA SER A 84 15.33 37.28 -4.55
C SER A 84 14.86 36.70 -5.88
N PRO A 85 13.58 36.83 -6.24
CA PRO A 85 13.05 36.34 -7.52
C PRO A 85 13.67 37.09 -8.71
N TYR A 86 14.19 38.30 -8.53
CA TYR A 86 14.87 39.06 -9.59
C TYR A 86 16.25 38.50 -9.96
N LEU A 87 16.81 37.58 -9.19
CA LEU A 87 18.04 36.87 -9.59
C LEU A 87 17.78 35.85 -10.71
N LEU A 88 16.51 35.51 -10.94
CA LEU A 88 16.11 34.58 -11.99
C LEU A 88 15.93 35.24 -13.36
N ILE A 89 15.82 36.57 -13.44
CA ILE A 89 15.63 37.25 -14.72
C ILE A 89 16.97 37.54 -15.39
N GLY A 90 16.99 37.44 -16.72
CA GLY A 90 18.15 37.77 -17.53
C GLY A 90 18.52 39.26 -17.47
N GLY A 91 19.64 39.60 -18.10
CA GLY A 91 20.13 40.98 -18.14
C GLY A 91 19.19 41.93 -18.89
N PRO A 92 19.25 43.25 -18.62
CA PRO A 92 18.35 44.25 -19.22
C PRO A 92 18.26 44.26 -20.75
N LYS A 93 19.29 43.76 -21.44
CA LYS A 93 19.32 43.64 -22.91
C LYS A 93 18.27 42.66 -23.47
N ASP A 94 17.84 41.70 -22.66
CA ASP A 94 16.91 40.63 -23.04
C ASP A 94 15.49 40.87 -22.49
N TRP A 95 15.23 42.04 -21.92
CA TRP A 95 13.94 42.34 -21.29
C TRP A 95 12.84 42.61 -22.33
N PRO A 96 11.57 42.27 -22.03
CA PRO A 96 10.44 42.54 -22.90
C PRO A 96 10.34 44.03 -23.27
N LYS A 97 9.90 44.28 -24.51
CA LYS A 97 9.60 45.65 -24.97
C LYS A 97 8.51 46.25 -24.08
N GLY A 98 8.70 47.48 -23.62
CA GLY A 98 7.72 48.18 -22.77
C GLY A 98 7.97 48.07 -21.26
N THR A 99 9.01 47.34 -20.83
CA THR A 99 9.38 47.24 -19.40
C THR A 99 9.61 48.61 -18.73
N ALA A 100 10.12 49.59 -19.48
CA ALA A 100 10.35 50.94 -18.99
C ALA A 100 9.09 51.83 -18.98
N THR A 101 8.03 51.44 -19.71
CA THR A 101 6.85 52.29 -19.96
C THR A 101 5.58 51.79 -19.29
N GLY A 102 5.59 50.60 -18.67
CA GLY A 102 4.41 50.03 -18.03
C GLY A 102 4.70 48.85 -17.09
N PRO A 103 3.66 48.25 -16.50
CA PRO A 103 3.77 46.97 -15.82
C PRO A 103 4.02 45.83 -16.83
N VAL A 104 4.91 44.90 -16.50
CA VAL A 104 5.20 43.69 -17.29
C VAL A 104 5.22 42.49 -16.36
N SER A 105 4.56 41.40 -16.75
CA SER A 105 4.49 40.18 -15.92
C SER A 105 5.85 39.49 -15.84
N PHE A 106 6.19 38.95 -14.67
CA PHE A 106 7.45 38.23 -14.46
C PHE A 106 7.64 37.09 -15.48
N GLY A 107 6.55 36.40 -15.83
CA GLY A 107 6.57 35.28 -16.78
C GLY A 107 6.98 35.66 -18.20
N GLU A 108 6.97 36.96 -18.55
CA GLU A 108 7.41 37.44 -19.87
C GLU A 108 8.93 37.62 -19.94
N PHE A 109 9.62 37.67 -18.80
CA PHE A 109 11.08 37.83 -18.77
C PHE A 109 11.77 36.50 -19.11
N ARG A 110 12.83 36.57 -19.91
CA ARG A 110 13.76 35.45 -20.05
C ARG A 110 14.33 35.12 -18.67
N THR A 111 14.13 33.88 -18.24
CA THR A 111 14.69 33.39 -16.96
C THR A 111 15.99 32.63 -17.17
N LEU A 112 16.73 32.43 -16.08
CA LEU A 112 17.91 31.56 -16.06
C LEU A 112 17.58 30.19 -16.67
N ASP A 113 18.50 29.72 -17.51
CA ASP A 113 18.43 28.38 -18.05
C ASP A 113 19.03 27.35 -17.07
N ALA A 114 18.84 26.07 -17.38
CA ALA A 114 19.30 24.97 -16.56
C ALA A 114 20.81 24.97 -16.29
N THR A 115 21.63 25.54 -17.17
CA THR A 115 23.08 25.58 -16.98
C THR A 115 23.53 26.64 -15.97
N ASP A 116 22.77 27.73 -15.86
CA ASP A 116 23.09 28.83 -14.96
C ASP A 116 22.53 28.64 -13.53
N LEU A 117 21.55 27.74 -13.34
CA LEU A 117 20.87 27.57 -12.05
C LEU A 117 21.82 27.19 -10.90
N ILE A 118 22.72 26.22 -11.10
CA ILE A 118 23.65 25.78 -10.04
C ILE A 118 24.66 26.88 -9.67
N PRO A 119 25.38 27.50 -10.62
CA PRO A 119 26.30 28.59 -10.30
C PRO A 119 25.62 29.75 -9.56
N VAL A 120 24.42 30.16 -9.99
CA VAL A 120 23.68 31.22 -9.32
C VAL A 120 23.25 30.79 -7.93
N HIS A 121 22.64 29.61 -7.80
CA HIS A 121 22.24 29.04 -6.50
C HIS A 121 23.41 29.05 -5.51
N ASN A 122 24.55 28.47 -5.88
CA ASN A 122 25.72 28.36 -5.00
C ASN A 122 26.37 29.71 -4.67
N SER A 123 26.05 30.77 -5.41
CA SER A 123 26.56 32.12 -5.14
C SER A 123 25.69 32.91 -4.16
N VAL A 124 24.43 32.54 -3.97
CA VAL A 124 23.44 33.34 -3.21
C VAL A 124 22.71 32.57 -2.12
N VAL A 125 22.66 31.23 -2.19
CA VAL A 125 22.02 30.37 -1.20
C VAL A 125 23.06 29.84 -0.22
N ALA A 126 22.76 29.92 1.08
CA ALA A 126 23.71 29.61 2.16
C ALA A 126 24.21 28.16 2.16
N SER A 127 23.37 27.21 1.72
CA SER A 127 23.70 25.79 1.60
C SER A 127 24.02 25.47 0.14
N PRO A 128 25.30 25.50 -0.28
CA PRO A 128 25.67 25.22 -1.65
C PRO A 128 25.43 23.74 -1.99
N LEU A 129 25.08 23.49 -3.26
CA LEU A 129 24.97 22.15 -3.83
C LEU A 129 26.37 21.55 -4.02
N ASP A 130 26.54 20.33 -3.54
CA ASP A 130 27.80 19.59 -3.55
C ASP A 130 28.11 18.97 -4.93
N GLU A 131 29.32 18.44 -5.08
CA GLU A 131 29.77 17.85 -6.35
C GLU A 131 28.97 16.60 -6.78
N PRO A 132 28.56 15.70 -5.86
CA PRO A 132 27.61 14.63 -6.17
C PRO A 132 26.32 15.14 -6.81
N PHE A 133 25.68 16.17 -6.25
CA PHE A 133 24.46 16.73 -6.82
C PHE A 133 24.71 17.36 -8.20
N LYS A 134 25.82 18.10 -8.38
CA LYS A 134 26.16 18.69 -9.70
C LYS A 134 26.33 17.63 -10.77
N THR A 135 26.98 16.52 -10.43
CA THR A 135 27.17 15.39 -11.35
C THR A 135 25.83 14.76 -11.71
N PHE A 136 24.96 14.57 -10.72
CA PHE A 136 23.59 14.08 -10.92
C PHE A 136 22.76 15.03 -11.82
N TRP A 137 22.77 16.33 -11.53
CA TRP A 137 22.09 17.35 -12.31
C TRP A 137 22.50 17.33 -13.78
N GLU A 138 23.82 17.33 -14.05
CA GLU A 138 24.34 17.32 -15.42
C GLU A 138 23.98 16.04 -16.16
N GLN A 139 23.98 14.88 -15.48
CA GLN A 139 23.53 13.63 -16.08
C GLN A 139 22.07 13.70 -16.50
N VAL A 140 21.17 14.12 -15.60
CA VAL A 140 19.73 14.25 -15.87
C VAL A 140 19.47 15.24 -17.01
N ARG A 141 20.17 16.37 -17.01
CA ARG A 141 20.07 17.39 -18.07
C ARG A 141 20.51 16.85 -19.43
N ARG A 142 21.63 16.11 -19.49
CA ARG A 142 22.13 15.50 -20.73
C ARG A 142 21.18 14.46 -21.26
N ASP A 143 20.63 13.61 -20.41
CA ASP A 143 19.70 12.57 -20.83
C ASP A 143 18.36 13.16 -21.31
N ARG A 144 17.83 14.19 -20.63
CA ARG A 144 16.66 14.94 -21.11
C ARG A 144 16.91 15.58 -22.49
N ASN A 145 18.10 16.13 -22.73
CA ASN A 145 18.42 16.72 -24.03
C ASN A 145 18.45 15.67 -25.15
N LYS A 146 18.94 14.45 -24.89
CA LYS A 146 18.88 13.35 -25.87
C LYS A 146 17.43 12.98 -26.23
N ILE A 147 16.55 12.94 -25.22
CA ILE A 147 15.11 12.73 -25.42
C ILE A 147 14.53 13.82 -26.34
N MET A 148 14.73 15.09 -25.97
CA MET A 148 14.12 16.23 -26.69
C MET A 148 14.62 16.40 -28.11
N HIS A 149 15.85 15.98 -28.40
CA HIS A 149 16.45 16.09 -29.73
C HIS A 149 16.28 14.82 -30.57
N SER A 150 15.50 13.83 -30.11
CA SER A 150 15.28 12.53 -30.76
C SER A 150 16.58 11.83 -31.17
N SER A 151 17.69 12.15 -30.51
CA SER A 151 19.03 11.68 -30.85
C SER A 151 19.34 10.45 -30.00
N ALA A 152 18.94 9.28 -30.52
CA ALA A 152 19.07 8.00 -29.83
C ALA A 152 18.58 8.09 -28.36
N PRO A 153 17.27 8.32 -28.13
CA PRO A 153 16.74 8.26 -26.77
C PRO A 153 17.15 6.90 -26.21
N GLY A 154 18.00 6.90 -25.18
CA GLY A 154 18.39 5.65 -24.53
C GLY A 154 17.14 4.94 -24.06
N THR A 155 17.19 3.61 -23.98
CA THR A 155 16.08 2.84 -23.40
C THR A 155 16.00 3.18 -21.91
N PHE A 156 14.93 3.83 -21.50
CA PHE A 156 14.64 4.08 -20.09
C PHE A 156 13.96 2.85 -19.51
N THR A 157 14.47 2.39 -18.37
CA THR A 157 13.80 1.35 -17.57
C THR A 157 13.01 2.01 -16.44
N PRO A 158 11.94 1.37 -15.93
CA PRO A 158 11.26 1.83 -14.73
C PRO A 158 12.21 2.02 -13.54
N GLU A 159 13.15 1.10 -13.33
CA GLU A 159 14.21 1.21 -12.31
C GLU A 159 14.98 2.54 -12.44
N GLN A 160 15.44 2.87 -13.65
CA GLN A 160 16.20 4.09 -13.88
C GLN A 160 15.38 5.35 -13.59
N VAL A 161 14.11 5.38 -14.02
CA VAL A 161 13.20 6.50 -13.76
C VAL A 161 12.95 6.65 -12.27
N VAL A 162 12.57 5.56 -11.58
CA VAL A 162 12.27 5.54 -10.14
C VAL A 162 13.48 6.00 -9.32
N LYS A 163 14.67 5.45 -9.60
CA LYS A 163 15.91 5.85 -8.92
C LYS A 163 16.24 7.32 -9.13
N THR A 164 16.12 7.81 -10.37
CA THR A 164 16.42 9.21 -10.71
C THR A 164 15.45 10.14 -9.99
N LEU A 165 14.18 9.77 -9.96
CA LEU A 165 13.12 10.48 -9.27
C LEU A 165 13.37 10.55 -7.76
N LEU A 166 13.61 9.42 -7.11
CA LEU A 166 13.86 9.37 -5.66
C LEU A 166 15.13 10.13 -5.26
N THR A 167 16.16 10.11 -6.13
CA THR A 167 17.36 10.95 -5.93
C THR A 167 17.03 12.44 -6.00
N ALA A 168 16.17 12.85 -6.94
CA ALA A 168 15.71 14.24 -7.02
C ALA A 168 14.87 14.65 -5.80
N ILE A 169 13.99 13.76 -5.33
CA ILE A 169 13.18 13.98 -4.12
C ILE A 169 14.06 14.15 -2.89
N GLU A 170 14.99 13.23 -2.63
CA GLU A 170 15.89 13.29 -1.48
C GLU A 170 16.72 14.59 -1.46
N ALA A 171 17.16 15.06 -2.64
CA ALA A 171 17.99 16.26 -2.75
C ALA A 171 17.21 17.58 -2.69
N LEU A 172 15.99 17.61 -3.23
CA LEU A 172 15.26 18.85 -3.51
C LEU A 172 13.92 19.00 -2.78
N PHE A 173 13.36 17.91 -2.25
CA PHE A 173 12.01 17.81 -1.68
C PHE A 173 11.99 16.92 -0.42
N SER A 174 13.02 16.98 0.42
CA SER A 174 13.21 16.10 1.58
C SER A 174 12.54 16.56 2.87
N GLU A 175 11.74 17.62 2.80
CA GLU A 175 11.05 18.19 3.97
C GLU A 175 10.03 17.20 4.56
N VAL A 176 9.47 16.32 3.73
CA VAL A 176 8.53 15.28 4.14
C VAL A 176 8.87 13.96 3.43
N PRO A 177 8.88 12.82 4.13
CA PRO A 177 9.12 11.52 3.53
C PRO A 177 8.19 11.25 2.35
N TRP A 178 8.74 10.66 1.30
CA TRP A 178 8.02 10.53 0.03
C TRP A 178 6.71 9.74 0.15
N ALA A 179 6.70 8.68 0.96
CA ALA A 179 5.51 7.87 1.19
C ALA A 179 4.39 8.68 1.86
N GLN A 180 4.72 9.49 2.87
CA GLN A 180 3.75 10.38 3.52
C GLN A 180 3.26 11.47 2.55
N ARG A 181 4.17 12.03 1.75
CA ARG A 181 3.81 13.01 0.73
C ARG A 181 2.83 12.45 -0.29
N LEU A 182 3.02 11.21 -0.73
CA LEU A 182 2.10 10.55 -1.66
C LEU A 182 0.70 10.37 -1.06
N ILE A 183 0.58 10.06 0.23
CA ILE A 183 -0.73 9.99 0.91
C ILE A 183 -1.43 11.34 0.81
N GLU A 184 -0.75 12.43 1.17
CA GLU A 184 -1.34 13.77 1.09
C GLU A 184 -1.75 14.16 -0.33
N LEU A 185 -0.93 13.82 -1.33
CA LEU A 185 -1.21 14.14 -2.74
C LEU A 185 -2.39 13.31 -3.30
N GLU A 186 -2.55 12.06 -2.86
CA GLU A 186 -3.67 11.20 -3.26
C GLU A 186 -4.96 11.58 -2.51
N ASP A 187 -4.86 11.98 -1.24
CA ASP A 187 -5.98 12.52 -0.43
C ASP A 187 -6.50 13.85 -0.99
N GLU A 188 -5.66 14.63 -1.66
CA GLU A 188 -6.03 15.85 -2.40
C GLU A 188 -6.28 15.62 -3.90
N SER A 189 -6.34 14.35 -4.33
CA SER A 189 -6.49 14.04 -5.76
C SER A 189 -7.80 14.56 -6.35
N LYS A 190 -7.87 14.64 -7.68
CA LYS A 190 -9.12 14.98 -8.38
C LYS A 190 -10.30 14.07 -7.97
N PHE A 191 -10.02 12.83 -7.57
CA PHE A 191 -11.04 11.87 -7.13
C PHE A 191 -11.56 12.18 -5.72
N ALA A 192 -10.74 12.79 -4.87
CA ALA A 192 -11.16 13.26 -3.55
C ALA A 192 -12.30 14.28 -3.63
N SER A 193 -12.31 15.13 -4.68
CA SER A 193 -13.41 16.06 -4.94
C SER A 193 -14.76 15.39 -5.21
N LEU A 194 -14.75 14.09 -5.53
CA LEU A 194 -15.94 13.26 -5.77
C LEU A 194 -16.22 12.30 -4.59
N GLY A 195 -15.47 12.41 -3.48
CA GLY A 195 -15.61 11.54 -2.31
C GLY A 195 -14.92 10.17 -2.43
N PHE A 196 -14.13 9.93 -3.48
CA PHE A 196 -13.40 8.68 -3.65
C PHE A 196 -12.00 8.75 -3.00
N VAL A 197 -11.95 8.76 -1.67
CA VAL A 197 -10.69 8.81 -0.90
C VAL A 197 -10.28 7.46 -0.31
N ASP A 198 -11.20 6.50 -0.19
CA ASP A 198 -11.02 5.28 0.61
C ASP A 198 -9.87 4.38 0.12
N ASN A 199 -9.48 4.51 -1.15
CA ASN A 199 -8.43 3.71 -1.78
C ASN A 199 -7.07 4.43 -1.87
N ALA A 200 -6.97 5.71 -1.47
CA ALA A 200 -5.73 6.49 -1.59
C ALA A 200 -4.57 5.78 -0.88
N ARG A 201 -4.80 5.31 0.35
CA ARG A 201 -3.78 4.59 1.12
C ARG A 201 -3.39 3.25 0.47
N ASN A 202 -4.35 2.48 -0.03
CA ASN A 202 -4.06 1.24 -0.78
C ASN A 202 -3.17 1.53 -1.99
N HIS A 203 -3.45 2.61 -2.72
CA HIS A 203 -2.69 3.00 -3.90
C HIS A 203 -1.23 3.32 -3.54
N VAL A 204 -1.00 4.13 -2.51
CA VAL A 204 0.36 4.49 -2.08
C VAL A 204 1.13 3.27 -1.59
N LEU A 205 0.52 2.39 -0.79
CA LEU A 205 1.17 1.15 -0.33
C LEU A 205 1.67 0.31 -1.51
N ARG A 206 0.82 0.13 -2.53
CA ARG A 206 1.18 -0.61 -3.74
C ARG A 206 2.30 0.07 -4.53
N GLN A 207 2.23 1.39 -4.71
CA GLN A 207 3.27 2.15 -5.41
C GLN A 207 4.62 2.04 -4.71
N ILE A 208 4.66 2.18 -3.38
CA ILE A 208 5.91 2.08 -2.61
C ILE A 208 6.47 0.65 -2.66
N ALA A 209 5.62 -0.37 -2.52
CA ALA A 209 6.05 -1.76 -2.67
C ALA A 209 6.62 -2.06 -4.06
N THR A 210 5.97 -1.54 -5.11
CA THR A 210 6.46 -1.63 -6.49
C THR A 210 7.79 -0.92 -6.68
N ALA A 211 7.94 0.30 -6.15
CA ALA A 211 9.21 1.02 -6.22
C ALA A 211 10.34 0.24 -5.55
N ILE A 212 10.11 -0.32 -4.35
CA ILE A 212 11.10 -1.16 -3.65
C ILE A 212 11.53 -2.37 -4.48
N ARG A 213 10.59 -3.07 -5.16
CA ARG A 213 10.91 -4.21 -6.04
C ARG A 213 11.82 -3.85 -7.21
N HIS A 214 11.78 -2.59 -7.67
CA HIS A 214 12.61 -2.09 -8.77
C HIS A 214 13.92 -1.43 -8.31
N LEU A 215 14.17 -1.34 -7.01
CA LEU A 215 15.40 -0.78 -6.47
C LEU A 215 16.36 -1.88 -6.04
N LYS A 216 17.66 -1.58 -6.10
CA LYS A 216 18.66 -2.45 -5.46
C LYS A 216 18.50 -2.38 -3.93
N PRO A 217 18.89 -3.42 -3.17
CA PRO A 217 18.76 -3.42 -1.71
C PRO A 217 19.36 -2.19 -1.02
N ALA A 218 20.53 -1.72 -1.48
CA ALA A 218 21.15 -0.51 -0.94
C ALA A 218 20.36 0.78 -1.24
N GLU A 219 19.65 0.81 -2.37
CA GLU A 219 18.81 1.95 -2.78
C GLU A 219 17.47 1.93 -2.05
N ALA A 220 16.82 0.77 -1.91
CA ALA A 220 15.63 0.61 -1.08
C ALA A 220 15.90 1.02 0.37
N LYS A 221 17.05 0.62 0.92
CA LYS A 221 17.50 1.04 2.25
C LYS A 221 17.78 2.55 2.35
N ARG A 222 18.40 3.15 1.33
CA ARG A 222 18.66 4.60 1.29
C ARG A 222 17.36 5.41 1.23
N PHE A 223 16.49 5.11 0.26
CA PHE A 223 15.33 5.95 -0.04
C PHE A 223 14.14 5.71 0.89
N PHE A 224 13.98 4.48 1.39
CA PHE A 224 12.82 4.09 2.19
C PHE A 224 13.17 3.47 3.55
N GLY A 225 14.45 3.25 3.86
CA GLY A 225 14.84 2.53 5.07
C GLY A 225 14.53 1.03 5.04
N TYR A 226 14.11 0.48 3.89
CA TYR A 226 13.76 -0.94 3.76
C TYR A 226 15.02 -1.82 3.74
N ASP A 227 15.14 -2.74 4.69
CA ASP A 227 16.25 -3.68 4.81
C ASP A 227 15.84 -5.03 4.22
N ASP A 228 16.35 -5.38 3.03
CA ASP A 228 15.98 -6.62 2.31
C ASP A 228 16.33 -7.90 3.09
N ASP A 229 17.29 -7.81 4.02
CA ASP A 229 17.65 -8.91 4.92
C ASP A 229 16.65 -9.08 6.09
N ARG A 230 15.61 -8.24 6.17
CA ARG A 230 14.56 -8.32 7.19
C ARG A 230 13.25 -8.68 6.55
N ARG A 231 12.50 -9.53 7.27
CA ARG A 231 11.13 -9.87 6.88
C ARG A 231 10.24 -8.62 6.95
N GLY A 232 9.54 -8.34 5.85
CA GLY A 232 8.44 -7.39 5.82
C GLY A 232 7.17 -7.98 6.42
N TYR A 233 6.40 -7.13 7.08
CA TYR A 233 5.08 -7.39 7.67
C TYR A 233 4.08 -6.34 7.20
N VAL A 234 2.79 -6.68 7.30
CA VAL A 234 1.71 -5.71 7.12
C VAL A 234 1.72 -4.73 8.30
N CYS A 235 1.65 -3.43 8.01
CA CYS A 235 1.48 -2.42 9.06
C CYS A 235 0.02 -2.40 9.52
N PRO A 236 -0.27 -2.59 10.83
CA PRO A 236 -1.66 -2.57 11.32
C PRO A 236 -2.31 -1.20 11.13
N HIS A 237 -1.59 -0.09 11.33
CA HIS A 237 -2.13 1.26 11.11
C HIS A 237 -2.52 1.49 9.64
N CYS A 238 -1.66 1.07 8.70
CA CYS A 238 -1.99 1.19 7.28
C CYS A 238 -3.13 0.26 6.89
N TYR A 239 -3.17 -0.96 7.44
CA TYR A 239 -4.23 -1.93 7.18
C TYR A 239 -5.61 -1.41 7.61
N PHE A 240 -5.76 -0.91 8.85
CA PHE A 240 -7.05 -0.42 9.35
C PHE A 240 -7.50 0.91 8.73
N ALA A 241 -6.57 1.69 8.19
CA ALA A 241 -6.87 2.95 7.51
C ALA A 241 -7.03 2.81 5.99
N SER A 242 -6.95 1.59 5.46
CA SER A 242 -7.14 1.29 4.04
C SER A 242 -8.50 0.66 3.79
N ASN A 243 -8.98 0.72 2.56
CA ASN A 243 -10.11 -0.10 2.12
C ASN A 243 -9.72 -1.58 2.12
N ARG A 244 -10.56 -2.44 2.70
CA ARG A 244 -10.33 -3.88 2.88
C ARG A 244 -11.29 -4.76 2.08
N ASP A 245 -12.31 -4.18 1.44
CA ASP A 245 -13.44 -4.94 0.88
C ASP A 245 -13.07 -5.81 -0.33
N TRP A 246 -11.97 -5.49 -1.02
CA TRP A 246 -11.56 -6.14 -2.27
C TRP A 246 -10.03 -6.27 -2.38
N GLN A 247 -9.35 -6.60 -1.28
CA GLN A 247 -7.89 -6.71 -1.22
C GLN A 247 -7.46 -8.14 -0.86
N ASP A 248 -6.92 -8.86 -1.84
CA ASP A 248 -6.43 -10.23 -1.66
C ASP A 248 -4.96 -10.28 -1.20
N ASP A 249 -4.19 -9.21 -1.41
CA ASP A 249 -2.78 -9.10 -1.02
C ASP A 249 -2.46 -7.75 -0.39
N TRP A 250 -1.54 -7.76 0.58
CA TRP A 250 -1.17 -6.58 1.36
C TRP A 250 0.34 -6.34 1.30
N SER A 251 0.71 -5.11 0.97
CA SER A 251 2.11 -4.70 0.92
C SER A 251 2.78 -4.80 2.29
N ARG A 252 3.88 -5.59 2.35
CA ARG A 252 4.62 -5.88 3.58
C ARG A 252 5.74 -4.86 3.82
N LEU A 253 5.33 -3.63 4.13
CA LEU A 253 6.21 -2.46 4.23
C LEU A 253 6.60 -2.10 5.67
N ALA A 254 6.24 -2.91 6.65
CA ALA A 254 6.68 -2.73 8.03
C ALA A 254 7.77 -3.74 8.38
N GLN A 255 8.78 -3.35 9.16
CA GLN A 255 9.88 -4.23 9.55
C GLN A 255 10.17 -4.09 11.04
N LEU A 256 10.53 -5.21 11.68
CA LEU A 256 10.97 -5.19 13.07
C LEU A 256 12.25 -4.34 13.19
N THR A 257 12.32 -3.49 14.21
CA THR A 257 13.44 -2.54 14.41
C THR A 257 14.76 -3.25 14.69
N THR A 258 14.71 -4.48 15.22
CA THR A 258 15.86 -5.35 15.44
C THR A 258 15.65 -6.74 14.83
N LYS A 259 16.74 -7.44 14.48
CA LYS A 259 16.72 -8.82 13.95
C LYS A 259 16.60 -9.88 15.07
N SER A 260 16.24 -9.49 16.29
CA SER A 260 16.21 -10.41 17.42
C SER A 260 14.93 -11.28 17.41
N PRO A 261 15.01 -12.57 17.78
CA PRO A 261 13.81 -13.42 17.87
C PRO A 261 12.76 -12.93 18.86
N GLY A 262 13.10 -12.04 19.78
CA GLY A 262 12.18 -11.40 20.73
C GLY A 262 11.83 -9.95 20.39
N ALA A 263 12.18 -9.46 19.19
CA ALA A 263 11.82 -8.10 18.79
C ALA A 263 10.31 -7.91 18.77
N THR A 264 9.84 -6.85 19.41
CA THR A 264 8.42 -6.49 19.55
C THR A 264 8.10 -5.10 19.00
N GLU A 265 9.08 -4.39 18.46
CA GLU A 265 8.85 -3.06 17.87
C GLU A 265 8.87 -3.19 16.35
N LEU A 266 7.77 -2.82 15.72
CA LEU A 266 7.58 -2.84 14.29
C LEU A 266 7.46 -1.41 13.76
N TYR A 267 8.35 -1.02 12.86
CA TYR A 267 8.33 0.29 12.21
C TYR A 267 7.76 0.18 10.80
N CYS A 268 6.82 1.06 10.44
CA CYS A 268 6.30 1.18 9.08
C CYS A 268 6.99 2.30 8.31
N LEU A 269 7.57 1.99 7.14
CA LEU A 269 8.22 3.01 6.29
C LEU A 269 7.24 3.96 5.57
N VAL A 270 5.93 3.69 5.62
CA VAL A 270 4.91 4.48 4.91
C VAL A 270 4.25 5.50 5.82
N CYS A 271 3.72 5.06 6.97
CA CYS A 271 3.09 5.96 7.94
C CYS A 271 4.04 6.39 9.07
N GLU A 272 5.28 5.88 9.10
CA GLU A 272 6.31 6.15 10.13
C GLU A 272 5.92 5.77 11.56
N GLU A 273 4.79 5.08 11.74
CA GLU A 273 4.34 4.59 13.04
C GLU A 273 5.20 3.40 13.50
N THR A 274 5.47 3.40 14.81
CA THR A 274 6.07 2.25 15.50
C THR A 274 5.02 1.57 16.35
N THR A 275 4.69 0.33 16.03
CA THR A 275 3.71 -0.47 16.77
C THR A 275 4.41 -1.50 17.65
N VAL A 276 3.94 -1.64 18.90
CA VAL A 276 4.34 -2.75 19.76
C VAL A 276 3.55 -4.00 19.38
N THR A 277 4.25 -5.09 19.10
CA THR A 277 3.70 -6.37 18.65
C THR A 277 3.87 -7.46 19.71
N GLU A 278 2.94 -8.39 19.76
CA GLU A 278 3.09 -9.64 20.50
C GLU A 278 3.79 -10.72 19.65
N ARG A 279 4.67 -11.48 20.29
CA ARG A 279 5.31 -12.67 19.70
C ARG A 279 4.55 -13.92 20.10
N ALA A 280 3.56 -14.28 19.29
CA ALA A 280 2.73 -15.46 19.48
C ALA A 280 2.45 -16.11 18.11
N PRO A 281 2.45 -17.46 18.01
CA PRO A 281 2.08 -18.15 16.78
C PRO A 281 0.69 -17.73 16.31
N CYS A 282 0.53 -17.54 15.00
CA CYS A 282 -0.76 -17.30 14.38
C CYS A 282 -1.71 -18.48 14.66
N GLY A 283 -2.96 -18.20 15.00
CA GLY A 283 -3.98 -19.23 15.21
C GLY A 283 -4.41 -19.97 13.93
N GLN A 284 -4.07 -19.45 12.75
CA GLN A 284 -4.34 -20.12 11.48
C GLN A 284 -3.33 -21.24 11.23
N THR A 285 -3.78 -22.49 11.09
CA THR A 285 -2.92 -23.69 10.96
C THR A 285 -1.92 -23.61 9.82
N GLU A 286 -2.30 -22.99 8.69
CA GLU A 286 -1.43 -22.84 7.52
C GLU A 286 -0.44 -21.66 7.63
N CYS A 287 -0.65 -20.74 8.58
CA CYS A 287 0.16 -19.54 8.72
C CYS A 287 1.32 -19.73 9.71
N LYS A 288 2.56 -19.65 9.22
CA LYS A 288 3.78 -19.65 10.04
C LYS A 288 4.14 -18.29 10.64
N GLY A 289 3.17 -17.36 10.71
CA GLY A 289 3.38 -16.03 11.27
C GLY A 289 3.45 -16.07 12.80
N ASP A 290 4.25 -15.19 13.39
CA ASP A 290 4.42 -15.11 14.85
C ASP A 290 4.44 -13.66 15.38
N VAL A 291 3.98 -12.70 14.58
CA VAL A 291 3.93 -11.28 14.92
C VAL A 291 2.48 -10.83 14.85
N ILE A 292 1.93 -10.49 16.01
CA ILE A 292 0.52 -10.12 16.20
C ILE A 292 0.45 -8.66 16.69
N ALA A 293 -0.45 -7.87 16.12
CA ALA A 293 -0.79 -6.55 16.67
C ALA A 293 -2.23 -6.20 16.32
N GLU A 294 -2.90 -5.43 17.17
CA GLU A 294 -4.28 -4.97 16.95
C GLU A 294 -5.24 -6.12 16.61
N GLY A 295 -5.05 -7.28 17.24
CA GLY A 295 -5.88 -8.47 17.06
C GLY A 295 -5.65 -9.24 15.77
N ILE A 296 -4.74 -8.84 14.89
CA ILE A 296 -4.47 -9.52 13.60
C ILE A 296 -3.05 -10.10 13.53
N CYS A 297 -2.88 -11.16 12.74
CA CYS A 297 -1.55 -11.64 12.36
C CYS A 297 -0.97 -10.74 11.25
N LEU A 298 0.21 -10.16 11.48
CA LEU A 298 0.83 -9.24 10.51
C LEU A 298 1.45 -9.95 9.30
N THR A 299 1.34 -11.28 9.23
CA THR A 299 1.75 -12.09 8.06
C THR A 299 0.58 -12.39 7.14
N CYS A 300 -0.56 -12.86 7.67
CA CYS A 300 -1.72 -13.28 6.88
C CYS A 300 -2.96 -12.39 7.04
N THR A 301 -2.90 -11.36 7.90
CA THR A 301 -3.99 -10.41 8.21
C THR A 301 -5.24 -10.99 8.84
N HIS A 302 -5.31 -12.31 9.07
CA HIS A 302 -6.44 -12.92 9.78
C HIS A 302 -6.54 -12.41 11.22
N SER A 303 -7.77 -12.12 11.62
CA SER A 303 -8.10 -11.82 13.01
C SER A 303 -7.82 -13.05 13.87
N GLN A 304 -7.08 -12.86 14.95
CA GLN A 304 -6.68 -13.94 15.84
C GLN A 304 -7.85 -14.48 16.64
N ASP A 305 -8.89 -13.68 16.85
CA ASP A 305 -10.14 -14.13 17.46
C ASP A 305 -11.10 -14.79 16.45
N GLU A 306 -10.78 -14.84 15.15
CA GLU A 306 -11.57 -15.53 14.11
C GLU A 306 -10.82 -16.73 13.51
N CYS A 307 -9.80 -17.22 14.22
CA CYS A 307 -9.11 -18.46 13.89
C CYS A 307 -9.90 -19.67 14.41
N PHE A 308 -10.94 -20.06 13.67
CA PHE A 308 -11.83 -21.16 14.04
C PHE A 308 -11.28 -22.57 13.74
N ASP A 309 -10.25 -22.66 12.90
CA ASP A 309 -9.56 -23.91 12.61
C ASP A 309 -8.72 -24.37 13.81
N VAL A 310 -9.36 -25.10 14.73
CA VAL A 310 -8.76 -25.56 15.98
C VAL A 310 -8.33 -27.02 15.89
N ALA A 311 -7.18 -27.33 16.48
CA ALA A 311 -6.59 -28.66 16.46
C ALA A 311 -7.24 -29.63 17.47
N SER A 312 -8.56 -29.87 17.36
CA SER A 312 -9.27 -30.80 18.26
C SER A 312 -8.88 -32.27 18.08
N GLY A 313 -8.19 -32.61 16.98
CA GLY A 313 -7.84 -33.98 16.61
C GLY A 313 -9.01 -34.80 16.02
N LEU A 314 -10.18 -34.17 15.80
CA LEU A 314 -11.39 -34.82 15.29
C LEU A 314 -11.66 -34.55 13.81
N VAL A 315 -11.02 -33.51 13.25
CA VAL A 315 -11.16 -33.14 11.84
C VAL A 315 -10.46 -34.19 10.96
N ASP A 316 -11.17 -34.73 9.98
CA ASP A 316 -10.67 -35.73 9.04
C ASP A 316 -10.98 -35.30 7.60
N SER A 317 -9.95 -34.79 6.92
CA SER A 317 -10.04 -34.33 5.53
C SER A 317 -10.13 -35.46 4.50
N THR A 318 -9.99 -36.73 4.91
CA THR A 318 -10.13 -37.89 4.03
C THR A 318 -11.57 -38.33 3.83
N LEU A 319 -12.49 -37.87 4.68
CA LEU A 319 -13.92 -38.16 4.59
C LEU A 319 -14.60 -37.38 3.46
N SER A 320 -15.69 -37.95 2.94
CA SER A 320 -16.53 -37.31 1.92
C SER A 320 -17.17 -36.02 2.46
N LYS A 321 -16.84 -34.87 1.87
CA LYS A 321 -17.51 -33.60 2.16
C LYS A 321 -19.01 -33.59 1.82
N ALA A 322 -19.52 -34.56 1.06
CA ALA A 322 -20.96 -34.64 0.80
C ALA A 322 -21.75 -35.15 2.02
N ASP A 323 -21.11 -35.98 2.86
CA ASP A 323 -21.79 -36.72 3.93
C ASP A 323 -21.29 -36.32 5.32
N HIS A 324 -20.10 -35.70 5.42
CA HIS A 324 -19.39 -35.46 6.68
C HIS A 324 -19.08 -33.98 6.92
N CYS A 325 -19.79 -33.07 6.25
CA CYS A 325 -19.52 -31.65 6.32
C CYS A 325 -20.39 -30.95 7.38
N TYR A 326 -19.75 -30.21 8.27
CA TYR A 326 -20.42 -29.47 9.32
C TYR A 326 -20.02 -28.00 9.28
N ASP A 327 -21.02 -27.14 9.38
CA ASP A 327 -20.84 -25.70 9.53
C ASP A 327 -20.91 -25.33 11.01
N PHE A 328 -19.96 -24.49 11.42
CA PHE A 328 -19.83 -23.93 12.76
C PHE A 328 -20.02 -22.43 12.68
N VAL A 329 -21.14 -21.92 13.23
CA VAL A 329 -21.46 -20.49 13.23
C VAL A 329 -21.23 -19.93 14.62
N PHE A 330 -20.10 -19.26 14.80
CA PHE A 330 -19.74 -18.57 16.03
C PHE A 330 -20.49 -17.25 16.13
N GLY A 331 -20.98 -16.92 17.32
CA GLY A 331 -21.75 -15.70 17.59
C GLY A 331 -21.32 -15.00 18.88
N TYR A 332 -21.33 -13.67 18.86
CA TYR A 332 -21.32 -12.84 20.07
C TYR A 332 -22.33 -11.70 19.96
N GLY A 333 -22.82 -11.23 21.10
CA GLY A 333 -23.99 -10.36 21.15
C GLY A 333 -25.30 -11.13 20.89
N THR A 334 -26.39 -10.40 20.65
CA THR A 334 -27.72 -10.98 20.48
C THR A 334 -28.19 -10.85 19.04
N ALA A 335 -28.65 -11.96 18.45
CA ALA A 335 -29.26 -11.96 17.11
C ALA A 335 -30.39 -10.94 17.02
N GLY A 336 -30.43 -10.14 15.95
CA GLY A 336 -31.43 -9.07 15.76
C GLY A 336 -31.19 -7.80 16.58
N ALA A 337 -30.23 -7.77 17.51
CA ALA A 337 -29.85 -6.60 18.31
C ALA A 337 -28.37 -6.22 18.12
N GLY A 338 -27.82 -6.47 16.92
CA GLY A 338 -26.43 -6.12 16.57
C GLY A 338 -25.39 -7.19 16.92
N GLY A 339 -25.79 -8.44 17.16
CA GLY A 339 -24.86 -9.57 17.26
C GLY A 339 -24.09 -9.81 15.96
N TYR A 340 -22.84 -10.25 16.09
CA TYR A 340 -21.97 -10.59 14.97
C TYR A 340 -21.78 -12.11 14.89
N PHE A 341 -21.78 -12.63 13.67
CA PHE A 341 -21.67 -14.06 13.40
C PHE A 341 -20.64 -14.32 12.32
N ALA A 342 -19.79 -15.32 12.54
CA ALA A 342 -18.80 -15.79 11.59
C ALA A 342 -18.83 -17.31 11.52
N GLY A 343 -18.48 -17.87 10.36
CA GLY A 343 -18.61 -19.28 10.07
C GLY A 343 -17.27 -19.94 9.78
N ASP A 344 -17.16 -21.21 10.13
CA ASP A 344 -16.14 -22.12 9.62
C ASP A 344 -16.77 -23.46 9.23
N GLN A 345 -16.11 -24.21 8.36
CA GLN A 345 -16.60 -25.48 7.85
C GLN A 345 -15.56 -26.58 8.04
N GLN A 346 -15.97 -27.66 8.68
CA GLN A 346 -15.08 -28.76 9.02
C GLN A 346 -15.65 -30.11 8.57
N THR A 347 -14.76 -31.06 8.28
CA THR A 347 -15.14 -32.43 7.93
C THR A 347 -14.93 -33.34 9.14
N LEU A 348 -16.02 -33.93 9.66
CA LEU A 348 -16.02 -34.72 10.91
C LEU A 348 -16.77 -36.04 10.72
N ALA A 349 -16.37 -37.09 11.45
CA ALA A 349 -16.92 -38.42 11.23
C ALA A 349 -18.42 -38.53 11.57
N ASN A 350 -18.91 -37.80 12.58
CA ASN A 350 -20.30 -37.88 13.04
C ASN A 350 -20.71 -36.65 13.89
N ASP A 351 -22.01 -36.57 14.25
CA ASP A 351 -22.58 -35.50 15.06
C ASP A 351 -21.93 -35.34 16.44
N ALA A 352 -21.48 -36.44 17.07
CA ALA A 352 -20.86 -36.38 18.40
C ALA A 352 -19.48 -35.72 18.32
N ASP A 353 -18.70 -36.06 17.29
CA ASP A 353 -17.41 -35.43 17.02
C ASP A 353 -17.58 -33.95 16.66
N ALA A 354 -18.63 -33.60 15.90
CA ALA A 354 -18.95 -32.20 15.62
C ALA A 354 -19.29 -31.43 16.90
N LYS A 355 -20.13 -31.99 17.78
CA LYS A 355 -20.46 -31.39 19.09
C LYS A 355 -19.21 -31.19 19.95
N GLU A 356 -18.33 -32.18 20.04
CA GLU A 356 -17.10 -32.06 20.85
C GLU A 356 -16.08 -31.10 20.21
N HIS A 357 -15.96 -31.06 18.87
CA HIS A 357 -15.13 -30.07 18.17
C HIS A 357 -15.59 -28.64 18.47
N GLY A 358 -16.89 -28.35 18.39
CA GLY A 358 -17.42 -27.03 18.74
C GLY A 358 -17.19 -26.65 20.21
N ARG A 359 -17.33 -27.62 21.12
CA ARG A 359 -17.03 -27.43 22.55
C ARG A 359 -15.55 -27.15 22.78
N PHE A 360 -14.67 -27.86 22.09
CA PHE A 360 -13.22 -27.66 22.12
C PHE A 360 -12.87 -26.26 21.63
N ALA A 361 -13.39 -25.85 20.46
CA ALA A 361 -13.19 -24.52 19.91
C ALA A 361 -13.58 -23.41 20.90
N MET A 362 -14.75 -23.54 21.54
CA MET A 362 -15.21 -22.58 22.55
C MET A 362 -14.34 -22.52 23.82
N ARG A 363 -13.41 -23.46 24.03
CA ARG A 363 -12.45 -23.41 25.14
C ARG A 363 -11.12 -22.77 24.78
N GLU A 364 -10.84 -22.58 23.49
CA GLU A 364 -9.61 -21.94 23.05
C GLU A 364 -9.51 -20.51 23.55
N LYS A 365 -8.29 -20.12 23.93
CA LYS A 365 -8.04 -18.81 24.57
C LYS A 365 -8.38 -17.65 23.64
N HIS A 366 -8.10 -17.78 22.34
CA HIS A 366 -8.37 -16.73 21.35
C HIS A 366 -9.85 -16.63 20.98
N LEU A 367 -10.66 -17.66 21.21
CA LEU A 367 -12.10 -17.67 20.89
C LEU A 367 -13.00 -17.28 22.08
N GLN A 368 -12.43 -16.77 23.19
CA GLN A 368 -13.22 -16.41 24.39
C GLN A 368 -14.21 -15.27 24.17
N ARG A 369 -13.99 -14.43 23.15
CA ARG A 369 -14.95 -13.39 22.71
C ARG A 369 -16.29 -13.97 22.27
N TRP A 370 -16.31 -15.19 21.74
CA TRP A 370 -17.51 -15.82 21.22
C TRP A 370 -18.35 -16.41 22.35
N ASN A 371 -19.64 -16.04 22.35
CA ASN A 371 -20.62 -16.49 23.33
C ASN A 371 -21.28 -17.80 22.90
N THR A 372 -21.37 -18.07 21.60
CA THR A 372 -22.06 -19.25 21.08
C THR A 372 -21.35 -19.85 19.88
N VAL A 373 -21.52 -21.15 19.65
CA VAL A 373 -21.25 -21.78 18.35
C VAL A 373 -22.41 -22.70 17.98
N SER A 374 -23.08 -22.39 16.87
CA SER A 374 -24.15 -23.21 16.31
C SER A 374 -23.57 -24.21 15.33
N ILE A 375 -24.06 -25.46 15.36
CA ILE A 375 -23.52 -26.56 14.58
C ILE A 375 -24.61 -27.12 13.68
N MET A 376 -24.29 -27.27 12.40
CA MET A 376 -25.22 -27.74 11.37
C MET A 376 -24.51 -28.79 10.53
N HIS A 377 -25.19 -29.89 10.26
CA HIS A 377 -24.74 -30.87 9.26
C HIS A 377 -25.25 -30.41 7.91
N VAL A 378 -24.34 -30.12 6.97
CA VAL A 378 -24.68 -29.49 5.70
C VAL A 378 -24.43 -30.43 4.52
N GLN A 379 -25.40 -30.53 3.63
CA GLN A 379 -25.30 -31.34 2.41
C GLN A 379 -25.00 -30.49 1.16
N ARG A 380 -25.21 -29.16 1.22
CA ARG A 380 -24.90 -28.22 0.11
C ARG A 380 -24.30 -26.89 0.58
N ARG A 381 -23.38 -26.35 -0.22
CA ARG A 381 -22.49 -25.20 0.08
C ARG A 381 -23.13 -23.80 -0.04
N ASN A 382 -24.36 -23.58 0.42
CA ASN A 382 -24.97 -22.25 0.33
C ASN A 382 -25.02 -21.54 1.69
N PHE A 383 -23.85 -21.23 2.27
CA PHE A 383 -23.82 -20.27 3.38
C PHE A 383 -24.33 -18.89 2.89
N PRO A 384 -25.21 -18.17 3.61
CA PRO A 384 -25.74 -18.43 4.96
C PRO A 384 -27.13 -19.10 5.02
N ASP A 385 -27.67 -19.58 3.90
CA ASP A 385 -29.04 -20.08 3.79
C ASP A 385 -29.10 -21.60 3.88
N LEU A 386 -29.79 -22.09 4.91
CA LEU A 386 -30.09 -23.51 5.05
C LEU A 386 -30.98 -23.97 3.89
N THR A 387 -30.67 -25.14 3.36
CA THR A 387 -31.57 -25.91 2.50
C THR A 387 -32.38 -26.89 3.34
N ASP A 388 -33.49 -27.40 2.81
CA ASP A 388 -34.30 -28.44 3.48
C ASP A 388 -33.49 -29.73 3.78
N ALA A 389 -32.31 -29.89 3.18
CA ALA A 389 -31.41 -31.02 3.39
C ALA A 389 -30.43 -30.81 4.56
N ASP A 390 -30.29 -29.59 5.08
CA ASP A 390 -29.35 -29.28 6.15
C ASP A 390 -30.01 -29.48 7.51
N ARG A 391 -29.28 -30.10 8.44
CA ARG A 391 -29.80 -30.46 9.76
C ARG A 391 -29.10 -29.64 10.84
N VAL A 392 -29.87 -28.85 11.59
CA VAL A 392 -29.38 -28.15 12.77
C VAL A 392 -29.19 -29.17 13.90
N LEU A 393 -27.98 -29.27 14.43
CA LEU A 393 -27.69 -30.11 15.59
C LEU A 393 -28.06 -29.38 16.88
N GLY A 394 -27.71 -28.10 16.98
CA GLY A 394 -27.88 -27.26 18.16
C GLY A 394 -26.74 -26.26 18.30
N HIS A 395 -26.55 -25.70 19.48
CA HIS A 395 -25.43 -24.80 19.76
C HIS A 395 -24.86 -24.97 21.17
N TRP A 396 -23.58 -24.67 21.32
CA TRP A 396 -22.99 -24.39 22.62
C TRP A 396 -23.18 -22.93 22.98
N SER A 397 -23.49 -22.65 24.24
CA SER A 397 -23.59 -21.31 24.80
C SER A 397 -22.68 -21.15 26.02
N ARG A 398 -21.96 -20.03 26.08
CA ARG A 398 -21.05 -19.69 27.17
C ARG A 398 -21.80 -18.99 28.29
N ASN A 399 -21.68 -19.54 29.50
CA ASN A 399 -22.23 -18.97 30.72
C ASN A 399 -21.13 -18.91 31.79
N GLY A 400 -20.40 -17.79 31.85
CA GLY A 400 -19.16 -17.69 32.61
C GLY A 400 -18.10 -18.66 32.06
N ASP A 401 -17.55 -19.50 32.94
CA ASP A 401 -16.55 -20.51 32.57
C ASP A 401 -17.17 -21.83 32.06
N ASN A 402 -18.50 -21.95 32.10
CA ASN A 402 -19.23 -23.15 31.67
C ASN A 402 -19.72 -23.04 30.22
N LEU A 403 -19.87 -24.19 29.57
CA LEU A 403 -20.49 -24.34 28.26
C LEU A 403 -21.71 -25.23 28.37
N ASP A 404 -22.86 -24.68 27.99
CA ASP A 404 -24.17 -25.35 28.02
C ASP A 404 -24.58 -25.73 26.59
N TRP A 405 -25.02 -26.97 26.38
CA TRP A 405 -25.54 -27.44 25.08
C TRP A 405 -27.04 -27.19 24.98
N ILE A 406 -27.47 -26.59 23.87
CA ILE A 406 -28.88 -26.37 23.54
C ILE A 406 -29.17 -27.09 22.22
N ASP A 407 -30.02 -28.11 22.28
CA ASP A 407 -30.27 -29.03 21.17
C ASP A 407 -31.26 -28.46 20.14
N GLY A 408 -31.01 -28.71 18.85
CA GLY A 408 -31.94 -28.42 17.74
C GLY A 408 -32.17 -26.94 17.41
N VAL A 409 -31.50 -26.00 18.08
CA VAL A 409 -31.70 -24.55 17.89
C VAL A 409 -30.39 -23.86 17.54
N ARG A 410 -30.46 -22.88 16.63
CA ARG A 410 -29.34 -21.99 16.27
C ARG A 410 -29.35 -20.75 17.16
N ALA A 411 -28.17 -20.31 17.59
CA ALA A 411 -28.01 -19.06 18.35
C ALA A 411 -28.30 -17.81 17.50
N ASP A 412 -27.98 -17.84 16.20
CA ASP A 412 -28.15 -16.71 15.29
C ASP A 412 -29.58 -16.58 14.74
N ARG A 413 -30.38 -17.66 14.83
CA ARG A 413 -31.78 -17.71 14.40
C ARG A 413 -32.61 -18.60 15.35
N PRO A 414 -32.89 -18.15 16.58
CA PRO A 414 -33.60 -18.96 17.58
C PRO A 414 -35.04 -19.32 17.16
N ASP A 415 -35.68 -18.49 16.34
CA ASP A 415 -37.09 -18.65 15.93
C ASP A 415 -37.31 -19.67 14.80
N MET A 416 -36.24 -20.24 14.22
CA MET A 416 -36.32 -21.26 13.16
C MET A 416 -36.30 -22.70 13.71
N GLY A 417 -36.25 -22.86 15.04
CA GLY A 417 -36.35 -24.17 15.72
C GLY A 417 -37.77 -24.72 15.67
N GLY A 418 -38.23 -25.12 14.49
CA GLY A 418 -39.60 -25.58 14.30
C GLY A 418 -40.01 -25.82 12.85
N LEU A 419 -39.14 -26.37 12.00
CA LEU A 419 -39.58 -27.06 10.79
C LEU A 419 -39.35 -28.55 10.99
N SER A 420 -40.15 -29.13 11.89
CA SER A 420 -40.45 -30.56 11.87
C SER A 420 -41.87 -30.71 11.36
N GLU A 421 -42.01 -31.09 10.09
CA GLU A 421 -42.98 -32.09 9.62
C GLU A 421 -42.40 -32.84 8.41
#